data_AF-A0A367YUB5-F1
#
_entry.id   AF-A0A367YUB5-F1
#
_cell.length_a   1.000
_cell.length_b   1.000
_cell.length_c   1.000
_cell.angle_alpha   90.00
_cell.angle_beta   90.00
_cell.angle_gamma   90.00
#
_symmetry.space_group_name_H-M   'P 1'
#
loop_
_entity.id
_entity.type
_entity.pdbx_description
1 polymer ?
#
loop_
_entity_poly.entity_id
_entity_poly.type
_entity_poly.pdbx_seq_one_letter_code
_entity_poly.pdbx_strand_id
1 'polypeptide(L)' 'MGPAVRDDERATLLRAPRPRVRHCWVQHAGGEWPGVVVQWRHEGGQWSALVSWVEDAESLRVEWLPAQRLRRA' A
#
# COMPACT_ATOMS: atom_id res chain seq x y z
N MET A 1 -5.92 14.71 36.45
CA MET A 1 -5.59 13.28 36.62
C MET A 1 -5.84 12.60 35.27
N GLY A 2 -4.85 12.61 34.37
CA GLY A 2 -4.98 12.06 33.02
C GLY A 2 -4.69 10.56 33.01
N PRO A 3 -5.30 9.74 32.13
CA PRO A 3 -5.03 8.32 32.10
C PRO A 3 -3.61 8.10 31.58
N ALA A 4 -2.78 7.46 32.40
CA ALA A 4 -1.53 6.89 31.97
C ALA A 4 -1.84 5.83 30.91
N VAL A 5 -1.58 6.14 29.65
CA VAL A 5 -1.39 5.11 28.61
C VAL A 5 -0.34 4.16 29.18
N ARG A 6 -0.78 2.93 29.49
CA ARG A 6 0.04 1.92 30.16
C ARG A 6 1.24 1.62 29.25
N ASP A 7 2.45 1.63 29.80
CA ASP A 7 3.70 1.40 29.07
C ASP A 7 3.69 0.08 28.24
N ASP A 8 2.83 -0.86 28.63
CA ASP A 8 2.58 -2.14 27.97
C ASP A 8 2.02 -1.99 26.52
N GLU A 9 1.19 -0.97 26.28
CA GLU A 9 0.60 -0.69 24.96
C GLU A 9 1.66 -0.14 23.98
N ARG A 10 2.56 0.71 24.50
CA ARG A 10 3.70 1.26 23.73
C ARG A 10 4.69 0.16 23.34
N ALA A 11 4.99 -0.75 24.26
CA ALA A 11 5.88 -1.88 24.00
C ALA A 11 5.31 -2.82 22.92
N THR A 12 3.98 -3.01 22.91
CA THR A 12 3.28 -3.82 21.92
C THR A 12 3.32 -3.19 20.52
N LEU A 13 3.12 -1.87 20.41
CA LEU A 13 3.21 -1.15 19.12
C LEU A 13 4.62 -1.18 18.51
N LEU A 14 5.67 -1.13 19.34
CA LEU A 14 7.07 -1.22 18.89
C LEU A 14 7.46 -2.63 18.40
N ARG A 15 6.75 -3.66 18.86
CA ARG A 15 6.94 -5.07 18.47
C ARG A 15 6.01 -5.52 17.35
N ALA A 16 5.02 -4.71 16.98
CA ALA A 16 4.17 -5.00 15.83
C ALA A 16 5.07 -5.18 14.59
N PRO A 17 4.88 -6.26 13.80
CA PRO A 17 5.60 -6.42 12.55
C PRO A 17 5.39 -5.15 11.72
N ARG A 18 6.48 -4.48 11.34
CA ARG A 18 6.35 -3.33 10.45
C ARG A 18 5.58 -3.80 9.21
N PRO A 19 4.49 -3.11 8.82
CA PRO A 19 3.78 -3.47 7.60
C PRO A 19 4.82 -3.49 6.48
N ARG A 20 4.96 -4.65 5.83
CA ARG A 20 5.88 -4.80 4.70
C ARG A 20 5.30 -3.99 3.55
N VAL A 21 5.70 -2.73 3.46
CA VAL A 21 5.39 -1.87 2.32
C VAL A 21 5.99 -2.53 1.08
N ARG A 22 5.13 -2.88 0.12
CA ARG A 22 5.56 -3.48 -1.14
C ARG A 22 5.55 -2.39 -2.21
N HIS A 23 6.74 -1.90 -2.53
CA HIS A 23 6.94 -1.03 -3.69
C HIS A 23 6.67 -1.83 -4.97
N CYS A 24 6.06 -1.17 -5.95
CA CYS A 24 5.80 -1.73 -7.27
C CYS A 24 5.94 -0.65 -8.34
N TRP A 25 6.06 -1.11 -9.57
CA TRP A 25 5.84 -0.26 -10.74
C TRP A 25 4.42 -0.43 -11.25
N VAL A 26 3.72 0.67 -11.50
CA VAL A 26 2.33 0.74 -11.92
C VAL A 26 2.26 1.12 -13.39
N GLN A 27 1.63 0.27 -14.20
CA GLN A 27 1.37 0.53 -15.62
C GLN A 27 0.03 1.27 -15.78
N HIS A 28 0.07 2.57 -16.09
CA HIS A 28 -1.13 3.42 -16.21
C HIS A 28 -0.98 4.52 -17.28
N ALA A 29 -2.07 4.77 -18.02
CA ALA A 29 -2.15 5.77 -19.10
C ALA A 29 -1.00 5.70 -20.13
N GLY A 30 -0.49 4.49 -20.40
CA GLY A 30 0.64 4.28 -21.33
C GLY A 30 2.02 4.58 -20.74
N GLY A 31 2.12 4.91 -19.46
CA GLY A 31 3.37 5.12 -18.72
C GLY A 31 3.55 4.15 -17.55
N GLU A 32 4.71 4.26 -16.89
CA GLU A 32 5.06 3.48 -15.71
C GLU A 32 5.42 4.39 -14.54
N TRP A 33 4.81 4.14 -13.38
CA TRP A 33 4.92 4.99 -12.20
C TRP A 33 5.36 4.20 -10.96
N PRO A 34 6.22 4.76 -10.09
CA PRO A 34 6.52 4.13 -8.81
C PRO A 34 5.28 4.22 -7.89
N GLY A 35 4.92 3.09 -7.30
CA GLY A 35 3.75 2.98 -6.43
C GLY A 35 3.96 2.09 -5.22
N VAL A 36 2.97 2.11 -4.33
CA VAL A 36 2.94 1.31 -3.11
C VAL A 36 1.66 0.49 -3.07
N VAL A 37 1.80 -0.83 -2.92
CA VAL A 37 0.65 -1.70 -2.68
C VAL A 37 0.19 -1.54 -1.24
N VAL A 38 -1.05 -1.12 -1.07
CA VAL A 38 -1.72 -0.93 0.22
C VAL A 38 -2.42 -2.22 0.66
N GLN A 39 -3.11 -2.89 -0.28
CA GLN A 39 -3.91 -4.08 0.02
C GLN A 39 -3.99 -5.01 -1.20
N TRP A 40 -4.07 -6.31 -0.97
CA TRP A 40 -4.40 -7.31 -2.00
C TRP A 40 -5.82 -7.84 -1.81
N ARG A 41 -6.47 -8.19 -2.90
CA ARG A 41 -7.73 -8.95 -2.93
C ARG A 41 -7.71 -9.99 -4.05
N HIS A 42 -8.48 -11.05 -3.85
CA HIS A 42 -8.70 -12.09 -4.85
C HIS A 42 -10.20 -12.30 -5.03
N GLU A 43 -10.72 -11.94 -6.21
CA GLU A 43 -12.14 -12.02 -6.56
C GLU A 43 -12.27 -12.62 -7.95
N GLY A 44 -13.23 -13.54 -8.15
CA GLY A 44 -13.48 -14.14 -9.47
C GLY A 44 -12.27 -14.86 -10.09
N GLY A 45 -11.35 -15.38 -9.27
CA GLY A 45 -10.12 -16.04 -9.76
C GLY A 45 -9.06 -15.08 -10.29
N GLN A 46 -9.17 -13.78 -10.00
CA GLN A 46 -8.22 -12.76 -10.40
C GLN A 46 -7.68 -12.00 -9.18
N TRP A 47 -6.39 -11.72 -9.17
CA TRP A 47 -5.77 -10.88 -8.15
C TRP A 47 -5.83 -9.41 -8.54
N SER A 48 -6.14 -8.56 -7.57
CA SER A 48 -6.02 -7.11 -7.69
C SER A 48 -5.38 -6.54 -6.44
N ALA A 49 -4.77 -5.36 -6.58
CA ALA A 49 -4.19 -4.64 -5.47
C ALA A 49 -4.71 -3.20 -5.43
N LEU A 50 -4.96 -2.68 -4.24
CA LEU A 50 -5.17 -1.26 -4.01
C LEU A 50 -3.78 -0.63 -3.97
N VAL A 51 -3.52 0.29 -4.89
CA VAL A 51 -2.20 0.90 -5.06
C VAL A 51 -2.31 2.40 -4.99
N SER A 52 -1.39 3.02 -4.26
CA SER A 52 -1.19 4.47 -4.27
C SER A 52 0.03 4.84 -5.09
N TRP A 53 -0.08 5.77 -6.04
CA TRP A 53 1.03 6.28 -6.83
C TRP A 53 0.81 7.74 -7.24
N VAL A 54 1.90 8.42 -7.58
CA VAL A 54 1.89 9.82 -8.03
C VAL A 54 2.06 9.81 -9.55
N GLU A 55 1.04 10.29 -10.28
CA GLU A 55 1.02 10.30 -11.76
C GLU A 55 1.61 11.58 -12.35
N ASP A 56 1.61 12.68 -11.60
CA ASP A 56 2.28 13.93 -11.93
C ASP A 56 2.61 14.67 -10.63
N ALA A 57 3.17 15.88 -10.70
CA ALA A 57 3.59 16.61 -9.50
C ALA A 57 2.45 16.92 -8.50
N GLU A 58 1.18 16.81 -8.92
CA GLU A 58 0.02 17.26 -8.16
C GLU A 58 -1.01 16.15 -7.90
N SER A 59 -0.92 15.02 -8.62
CA SER A 59 -1.95 13.97 -8.62
C SER A 59 -1.49 12.69 -7.91
N LEU A 60 -2.01 12.50 -6.68
CA LEU A 60 -1.98 11.20 -5.99
C LEU A 60 -3.20 10.37 -6.39
N ARG A 61 -2.96 9.21 -7.00
CA ARG A 61 -3.98 8.20 -7.34
C ARG A 61 -4.01 7.13 -6.26
N VAL A 62 -5.20 6.63 -5.95
CA VAL A 62 -5.41 5.44 -5.10
C VAL A 62 -6.50 4.58 -5.73
N GLU A 63 -6.11 3.49 -6.38
CA GLU A 63 -7.04 2.69 -7.18
C GLU A 63 -6.78 1.19 -7.06
N TRP A 64 -7.85 0.40 -7.25
CA TRP A 64 -7.74 -1.05 -7.42
C TRP A 64 -7.29 -1.37 -8.84
N LEU A 65 -6.11 -1.97 -8.96
CA LEU A 65 -5.55 -2.38 -10.25
C LEU A 65 -5.42 -3.91 -10.32
N PRO A 66 -5.69 -4.51 -11.49
CA PRO A 66 -5.40 -5.91 -11.73
C PRO A 66 -3.89 -6.17 -11.59
N ALA A 67 -3.51 -7.31 -11.02
CA ALA A 67 -2.10 -7.64 -10.71
C ALA A 67 -1.18 -7.55 -11.94
N GLN A 68 -1.70 -7.78 -13.14
CA GLN A 68 -0.98 -7.71 -14.42
C GLN A 68 -0.49 -6.29 -14.75
N ARG A 69 -1.07 -5.25 -14.15
CA ARG A 69 -0.61 -3.85 -14.28
C ARG A 69 0.48 -3.48 -13.27
N LEU A 70 0.88 -4.42 -12.42
CA LEU A 70 1.89 -4.21 -11.38
C LEU A 70 3.14 -5.02 -11.70
N ARG A 71 4.31 -4.38 -11.64
CA ARG A 71 5.59 -5.10 -11.66
C ARG A 71 6.30 -4.95 -10.33
N ARG A 72 7.11 -5.95 -10.01
CA ARG A 72 7.98 -5.91 -8.83
C ARG A 72 9.05 -4.83 -9.01
N ALA A 73 9.24 -4.00 -7.98
CA ALA A 73 10.34 -3.05 -7.88
C ALA A 73 11.66 -3.75 -7.51
#